data_AF-A0A953M5L1-F1
#
_entry.id   AF-A0A953M5L1-F1
#
_cell.length_a   1.000
_cell.length_b   1.000
_cell.length_c   1.000
_cell.angle_alpha   90.00
_cell.angle_beta   90.00
_cell.angle_gamma   90.00
#
_symmetry.space_group_name_H-M   'P 1'
#
loop_
_entity.id
_entity.type
_entity.pdbx_description
1 polymer ?
#
loop_
_entity_poly.entity_id
_entity_poly.type
_entity_poly.pdbx_seq_one_letter_code
_entity_poly.pdbx_strand_id
1 'polypeptide(L)' 'VVLFLNEDFDFLSLYGDRSLSRYRALAARQLGASCPLPGAPVDGAEARATCQDWLNELERVHLLCRLSPKLRARHGD' A
#
# COMPACT_ATOMS: atom_id res chain seq x y z
N VAL A 1 7.14 8.30 -1.41
CA VAL A 1 6.92 8.10 0.04
C VAL A 1 5.59 8.71 0.45
N VAL A 2 4.82 8.03 1.33
CA VAL A 2 3.59 8.55 1.95
C VAL A 2 3.67 8.41 3.47
N LEU A 3 3.28 9.46 4.18
CA LEU A 3 3.20 9.52 5.63
C LEU A 3 1.74 9.42 6.07
N PHE A 4 1.46 8.51 7.01
CA PHE A 4 0.17 8.42 7.67
C PHE A 4 0.27 9.01 9.06
N LEU A 5 -0.57 9.99 9.32
CA LEU A 5 -0.66 10.70 10.58
C LEU A 5 -2.10 10.62 11.09
N ASN A 6 -2.30 10.70 12.41
CA ASN A 6 -3.65 10.88 12.96
C ASN A 6 -4.11 12.34 12.81
N GLU A 7 -5.31 12.63 13.31
CA GLU A 7 -5.89 13.99 13.33
C GLU A 7 -5.07 15.01 14.16
N ASP A 8 -4.17 14.56 15.04
CA ASP A 8 -3.23 15.41 15.79
C ASP A 8 -1.86 15.53 15.10
N PHE A 9 -1.72 14.98 13.89
CA PHE A 9 -0.44 14.85 13.18
C PHE A 9 0.60 13.95 13.87
N ASP A 10 0.19 13.12 14.84
CA ASP A 10 1.07 12.09 15.39
C ASP A 10 1.37 11.04 14.31
N PHE A 11 2.62 10.58 14.28
CA PHE A 11 3.06 9.57 13.34
C PHE A 11 2.40 8.21 13.58
N LEU A 12 1.88 7.59 12.52
CA LEU A 12 1.28 6.25 12.56
C LEU A 12 2.03 5.24 11.69
N SER A 13 2.34 5.61 10.45
CA SER A 13 2.99 4.73 9.48
C SER A 13 3.73 5.51 8.40
N LEU A 14 4.72 4.86 7.82
CA LEU A 14 5.42 5.30 6.62
C LEU A 14 5.24 4.24 5.53
N TYR A 15 4.64 4.62 4.41
CA TYR A 15 4.57 3.76 3.23
C TYR A 15 5.63 4.19 2.21
N GLY A 16 6.40 3.20 1.75
CA GLY A 16 7.55 3.41 0.87
C GLY A 16 7.21 3.96 -0.50
N ASP A 17 8.22 4.10 -1.36
CA ASP A 17 8.07 4.69 -2.70
C ASP A 17 7.27 3.85 -3.68
N ARG A 18 7.22 2.53 -3.48
CA ARG A 18 6.47 1.62 -4.35
C ARG A 18 5.80 0.56 -3.50
N SER A 19 4.65 0.09 -3.97
CA SER A 19 3.97 -1.06 -3.37
C SER A 19 4.78 -2.34 -3.56
N LEU A 20 4.49 -3.34 -2.73
CA LEU A 20 5.08 -4.66 -2.85
C LEU A 20 4.77 -5.28 -4.22
N SER A 21 3.54 -5.15 -4.71
CA SER A 21 3.14 -5.64 -6.03
C SER A 21 3.96 -4.98 -7.14
N ARG A 22 4.24 -3.67 -7.03
CA ARG A 22 5.08 -2.97 -8.01
C ARG A 22 6.53 -3.45 -7.98
N TYR A 23 7.10 -3.69 -6.80
CA TYR A 23 8.45 -4.27 -6.70
C TYR A 23 8.51 -5.68 -7.30
N ARG A 24 7.49 -6.52 -7.06
CA ARG A 24 7.41 -7.86 -7.66
C ARG A 24 7.32 -7.81 -9.18
N ALA A 25 6.51 -6.90 -9.73
CA ALA A 25 6.41 -6.69 -11.18
C ALA A 25 7.74 -6.23 -11.79
N LEU A 26 8.46 -5.31 -11.13
CA LEU A 26 9.79 -4.90 -11.55
C LEU A 26 10.80 -6.05 -11.48
N ALA A 27 10.80 -6.81 -10.39
CA ALA A 27 11.68 -7.97 -10.23
C ALA A 27 11.44 -9.02 -11.33
N ALA A 28 10.18 -9.35 -11.63
CA ALA A 28 9.84 -10.27 -12.70
C ALA A 28 10.36 -9.81 -14.08
N ARG A 29 10.30 -8.50 -14.36
CA ARG A 29 10.73 -7.91 -15.64
C ARG A 29 12.24 -7.75 -15.76
N GLN A 30 12.94 -7.45 -14.66
CA GLN A 30 14.37 -7.10 -14.66
C GLN A 30 15.29 -8.27 -14.31
N LEU A 31 14.81 -9.21 -13.48
CA LEU A 31 15.62 -10.33 -12.98
C LEU A 31 15.26 -11.66 -13.66
N GLY A 32 14.10 -11.75 -14.32
CA GLY A 32 13.67 -12.92 -15.08
C GLY A 32 14.11 -12.89 -16.54
N ALA A 33 13.94 -14.02 -17.25
CA ALA A 33 14.08 -14.10 -18.70
C ALA A 33 12.94 -13.31 -19.39
N SER A 34 13.06 -11.99 -19.41
CA SER A 34 12.04 -11.09 -19.94
C SER A 34 12.24 -10.92 -21.45
N CYS A 35 11.57 -11.77 -22.23
CA CYS A 35 11.34 -11.52 -23.65
C CYS A 35 9.84 -11.25 -23.85
N PRO A 36 9.36 -10.01 -23.59
CA PRO A 36 7.96 -9.69 -23.80
C PRO A 36 7.64 -9.85 -25.29
N LEU A 37 6.70 -10.74 -25.62
CA LEU A 37 6.19 -10.90 -26.97
C LEU A 37 5.55 -9.58 -27.43
N PRO A 38 5.97 -9.01 -28.58
CA PRO A 38 5.35 -7.81 -29.11
C PRO A 38 3.85 -8.02 -29.30
N GLY A 39 3.02 -7.14 -28.72
CA GLY A 39 1.56 -7.22 -28.83
C GLY A 39 0.86 -8.11 -27.81
N ALA A 40 1.57 -8.71 -26.85
CA ALA A 40 0.93 -9.41 -25.74
C ALA A 40 0.05 -8.44 -24.93
N PRO A 41 -1.16 -8.85 -24.50
CA PRO A 41 -2.04 -8.01 -23.71
C PRO A 41 -1.39 -7.64 -22.37
N VAL A 42 -1.52 -6.38 -21.96
CA VAL A 42 -1.08 -5.93 -20.64
C VAL A 42 -2.04 -6.50 -19.60
N ASP A 43 -1.54 -7.41 -18.76
CA ASP A 43 -2.34 -7.96 -17.68
C ASP A 43 -2.65 -6.89 -16.62
N GLY A 44 -3.93 -6.59 -16.42
CA GLY A 44 -4.41 -5.69 -15.37
C GLY A 44 -4.23 -6.23 -13.95
N ALA A 45 -3.70 -7.44 -13.77
CA ALA A 45 -3.36 -8.00 -12.46
C ALA A 45 -2.39 -7.11 -11.67
N GLU A 46 -1.39 -6.49 -12.31
CA GLU A 46 -0.45 -5.60 -11.60
C GLU A 46 -1.18 -4.38 -11.01
N ALA A 47 -2.06 -3.75 -11.79
CA ALA A 47 -2.82 -2.58 -11.35
C ALA A 47 -3.76 -2.95 -10.20
N ARG A 48 -4.50 -4.06 -10.33
CA ARG A 48 -5.39 -4.55 -9.27
C ARG A 48 -4.64 -4.91 -7.99
N ALA A 49 -3.51 -5.60 -8.10
CA ALA A 49 -2.70 -5.96 -6.94
C ALA A 49 -2.10 -4.72 -6.25
N THR A 50 -1.67 -3.73 -7.04
CA THR A 50 -1.21 -2.45 -6.50
C THR A 50 -2.32 -1.69 -5.80
N CYS A 51 -3.55 -1.67 -6.35
CA CYS A 51 -4.71 -1.10 -5.66
C CYS A 51 -5.00 -1.85 -4.35
N GLN A 52 -4.91 -3.18 -4.34
CA GLN A 52 -5.13 -3.97 -3.13
C GLN A 52 -4.09 -3.66 -2.04
N ASP A 53 -2.82 -3.49 -2.41
CA ASP A 53 -1.78 -3.09 -1.45
C ASP A 53 -2.12 -1.76 -0.76
N TRP A 54 -2.69 -0.80 -1.50
CA TRP A 54 -3.15 0.47 -0.94
C TRP A 54 -4.35 0.31 -0.02
N LEU A 55 -5.35 -0.48 -0.43
CA LEU A 55 -6.53 -0.76 0.38
C LEU A 55 -6.13 -1.38 1.72
N ASN A 56 -5.20 -2.34 1.70
CA ASN A 56 -4.69 -3.01 2.90
C ASN A 56 -3.99 -2.02 3.84
N GLU A 57 -3.14 -1.12 3.31
CA GLU A 57 -2.44 -0.15 4.16
C GLU A 57 -3.40 0.89 4.76
N LEU A 58 -4.38 1.36 3.99
CA LEU A 58 -5.41 2.28 4.48
C LEU A 58 -6.27 1.64 5.57
N GLU A 59 -6.74 0.42 5.34
CA GLU A 59 -7.50 -0.34 6.33
C GLU A 59 -6.69 -0.53 7.62
N ARG A 60 -5.43 -0.94 7.49
CA ARG A 60 -4.53 -1.15 8.64
C ARG A 60 -4.35 0.12 9.46
N VAL A 61 -4.07 1.25 8.81
CA VAL A 61 -3.91 2.55 9.50
C VAL A 61 -5.24 3.01 10.13
N HIS A 62 -6.36 2.82 9.44
CA HIS A 62 -7.67 3.15 9.98
C HIS A 62 -7.99 2.35 11.25
N LEU A 63 -7.75 1.03 11.23
CA LEU A 63 -7.92 0.17 12.40
C LEU A 63 -6.97 0.55 13.53
N LEU A 64 -5.73 0.94 13.23
CA LEU A 64 -4.79 1.46 14.23
C LEU A 64 -5.35 2.69 14.94
N CYS A 65 -5.93 3.65 14.21
CA CYS A 65 -6.61 4.80 14.80
C CYS A 65 -7.81 4.38 15.65
N ARG A 66 -8.66 3.48 15.13
CA ARG A 66 -9.89 3.03 15.82
C ARG A 66 -9.60 2.32 17.14
N LEU A 67 -8.50 1.56 17.19
CA LEU A 67 -8.06 0.79 18.35
C LEU A 67 -7.16 1.60 19.31
N SER A 68 -6.77 2.82 18.95
CA SER A 68 -5.91 3.67 19.78
C SER A 68 -6.62 4.09 21.07
N PRO A 69 -6.07 3.79 22.26
CA PRO A 69 -6.66 4.23 23.52
C PRO A 69 -6.76 5.76 23.64
N LYS A 70 -5.76 6.48 23.11
CA LYS A 70 -5.75 7.95 23.09
C LYS A 70 -6.95 8.50 22.32
N LEU A 71 -7.17 8.01 21.11
CA LEU A 71 -8.25 8.52 20.23
C LEU A 71 -9.63 8.08 20.73
N ARG A 72 -9.76 6.86 21.24
CA ARG A 72 -11.00 6.39 21.86
C ARG A 72 -11.41 7.25 23.06
N ALA A 73 -10.47 7.52 23.97
CA ALA A 73 -10.70 8.40 25.11
C ALA A 73 -11.11 9.83 24.67
N ARG A 74 -10.50 10.36 23.60
CA ARG A 74 -10.85 11.67 23.05
C ARG A 74 -12.27 11.72 22.48
N HIS A 75 -12.68 10.69 21.76
CA HIS A 75 -13.98 10.66 21.09
C HIS A 75 -15.12 10.09 21.95
N GLY A 76 -14.83 9.63 23.18
CA GLY A 76 -15.83 9.08 24.09
C GLY A 76 -16.34 7.70 23.68
N ASP A 77 -15.48 6.89 23.08
CA ASP A 77 -15.75 5.49 22.69
C ASP A 77 -15.11 4.46 23.62
#